data_AF-A0A396ITP3-F1
#
_entry.id   AF-A0A396ITP3-F1
#
_cell.length_a   1.000
_cell.length_b   1.000
_cell.length_c   1.000
_cell.angle_alpha   90.00
_cell.angle_beta   90.00
_cell.angle_gamma   90.00
#
_symmetry.space_group_name_H-M   'P 1'
#
loop_
_entity.id
_entity.type
_entity.pdbx_description
1 polymer ?
#
loop_
_entity_poly.entity_id
_entity_poly.type
_entity_poly.pdbx_seq_one_letter_code
_entity_poly.pdbx_strand_id
1 'polypeptide(L)'
;MATATLNSATTDNNLSNLKSAVAALSQISENEKNGFINLVARYLSGEAQHVEWSKIQTPTDEVVVPYDSLAPTPEGSSEVKNLLDKLVVLKLNGGLGTTMGCTGPKSVIEVREGLTFLDLIVIQIEVIFLSFVKFSISTLHLNFLLMT
;
A
#
# COMPACT_ATOMS: atom_id res chain seq x y z
N MET A 1 -5.88 11.37 28.48
CA MET A 1 -6.97 10.75 27.69
C MET A 1 -7.48 9.56 28.47
N ALA A 2 -8.78 9.49 28.74
CA ALA A 2 -9.37 8.40 29.51
C ALA A 2 -9.30 7.11 28.68
N THR A 3 -8.52 6.14 29.12
CA THR A 3 -8.62 4.76 28.66
C THR A 3 -9.97 4.24 29.15
N ALA A 4 -10.93 4.10 28.25
CA ALA A 4 -12.17 3.41 28.54
C ALA A 4 -11.80 1.97 28.91
N THR A 5 -11.88 1.63 30.20
CA THR A 5 -11.73 0.25 30.68
C THR A 5 -12.97 -0.51 30.20
N LEU A 6 -12.88 -1.09 29.00
CA LEU A 6 -13.96 -1.92 28.45
C LEU A 6 -14.09 -3.17 29.32
N ASN A 7 -15.30 -3.40 29.83
CA ASN A 7 -15.61 -4.58 30.63
C ASN A 7 -15.42 -5.85 29.75
N SER A 8 -14.56 -6.78 30.15
CA SER A 8 -14.17 -7.95 29.33
C SER A 8 -15.38 -8.76 28.85
N ALA A 9 -16.39 -8.96 29.71
CA ALA A 9 -17.62 -9.66 29.36
C ALA A 9 -18.46 -8.94 28.27
N THR A 10 -18.41 -7.61 28.21
CA THR A 10 -19.09 -6.83 27.16
C THR A 10 -18.32 -6.89 25.85
N THR A 11 -16.99 -6.92 25.94
CA THR A 11 -16.07 -7.05 24.79
C THR A 11 -16.23 -8.40 24.08
N ASP A 12 -16.30 -9.49 24.83
CA ASP A 12 -16.47 -10.84 24.29
C ASP A 12 -17.83 -11.03 23.59
N ASN A 13 -18.89 -10.47 24.16
CA ASN A 13 -20.23 -10.47 23.56
C ASN A 13 -20.30 -9.64 22.28
N ASN A 14 -19.62 -8.49 22.22
CA ASN A 14 -19.58 -7.66 21.02
C ASN A 14 -18.82 -8.35 19.88
N LEU A 15 -17.71 -9.03 20.19
CA LEU A 15 -16.91 -9.75 19.21
C LEU A 15 -17.66 -10.98 18.65
N SER A 16 -18.38 -11.73 19.49
CA SER A 16 -19.18 -12.88 19.04
C SER A 16 -20.34 -12.45 18.13
N ASN A 17 -21.02 -11.35 18.48
CA ASN A 17 -22.06 -10.75 17.64
C ASN A 17 -21.49 -10.27 16.30
N LEU A 18 -20.33 -9.63 16.31
CA LEU A 18 -19.66 -9.17 15.08
C LEU A 18 -19.26 -10.32 14.17
N LYS A 19 -18.70 -11.41 14.73
CA LYS A 19 -18.36 -12.62 13.96
C LYS A 19 -19.59 -13.18 13.24
N SER A 20 -20.72 -13.27 13.92
CA SER A 20 -21.98 -13.74 13.33
C SER A 20 -22.47 -12.82 12.21
N ALA A 21 -22.41 -11.49 12.40
CA ALA A 21 -22.80 -10.53 11.39
C ALA A 21 -21.90 -10.58 10.14
N VAL A 22 -20.58 -10.69 10.33
CA VAL A 22 -19.59 -10.75 9.24
C VAL A 22 -19.69 -12.06 8.48
N ALA A 23 -19.99 -13.18 9.15
CA ALA A 23 -20.21 -14.47 8.50
C ALA A 23 -21.37 -14.43 7.49
N ALA A 24 -22.42 -13.65 7.78
CA ALA A 24 -23.58 -13.48 6.93
C ALA A 24 -23.32 -12.61 5.68
N LEU A 25 -22.19 -11.89 5.60
CA LEU A 25 -21.84 -11.09 4.44
C LEU A 25 -21.38 -11.98 3.28
N SER A 26 -22.18 -12.06 2.22
CA SER A 26 -21.88 -12.84 1.03
C SER A 26 -21.01 -12.09 0.01
N GLN A 27 -20.87 -10.77 0.15
CA GLN A 27 -20.11 -9.92 -0.80
C GLN A 27 -18.60 -9.90 -0.55
N ILE A 28 -18.11 -10.48 0.54
CA ILE A 28 -16.69 -10.48 0.92
C ILE A 28 -16.16 -11.90 1.08
N SER A 29 -14.89 -12.09 0.75
CA SER A 29 -14.18 -13.35 0.86
C SER A 29 -13.93 -13.76 2.32
N GLU A 30 -13.71 -15.05 2.56
CA GLU A 30 -13.33 -15.55 3.90
C GLU A 30 -12.03 -14.92 4.42
N ASN A 31 -11.09 -14.57 3.53
CA ASN A 31 -9.86 -13.90 3.92
C ASN A 31 -10.13 -12.48 4.43
N GLU A 32 -11.01 -11.72 3.78
CA GLU A 32 -11.41 -10.38 4.22
C GLU A 32 -12.18 -10.44 5.53
N LYS A 33 -13.10 -11.40 5.69
CA LYS A 33 -13.82 -11.65 6.93
C LYS A 33 -12.86 -11.91 8.09
N ASN A 34 -11.92 -12.84 7.90
CA ASN A 34 -10.94 -13.19 8.92
C ASN A 34 -10.00 -12.02 9.25
N GLY A 35 -9.53 -11.30 8.23
CA GLY A 35 -8.70 -10.10 8.41
C GLY A 35 -9.40 -9.02 9.22
N PHE A 36 -10.67 -8.74 8.89
CA PHE A 36 -11.49 -7.77 9.61
C PHE A 36 -11.73 -8.17 11.06
N ILE A 37 -12.13 -9.43 11.31
CA ILE A 37 -12.35 -9.92 12.67
C ILE A 37 -11.07 -9.87 13.51
N ASN A 38 -9.91 -10.22 12.93
CA ASN A 38 -8.63 -10.13 13.62
C ASN A 38 -8.26 -8.68 13.97
N LEU A 39 -8.57 -7.73 13.08
CA LEU A 39 -8.33 -6.31 13.34
C LEU A 39 -9.20 -5.81 14.51
N VAL A 40 -10.49 -6.14 14.50
CA VAL A 40 -11.41 -5.71 15.57
C VAL A 40 -11.10 -6.40 16.88
N ALA A 41 -10.73 -7.68 16.88
CA ALA A 41 -10.29 -8.38 18.08
C ALA A 41 -9.09 -7.70 18.75
N ARG A 42 -8.09 -7.25 17.98
CA ARG A 42 -6.95 -6.47 18.50
C ARG A 42 -7.34 -5.09 19.00
N TYR A 43 -8.28 -4.42 18.34
CA TYR A 43 -8.81 -3.14 18.81
C TYR A 43 -9.50 -3.30 20.17
N LEU A 44 -10.30 -4.37 20.31
CA LEU A 44 -11.07 -4.68 21.50
C LEU A 44 -10.23 -5.24 22.66
N SER A 45 -9.13 -5.94 22.38
CA SER A 45 -8.23 -6.43 23.43
C SER A 45 -7.56 -5.30 24.21
N GLY A 46 -7.53 -4.08 23.64
CA GLY A 46 -6.88 -2.94 24.26
C GLY A 46 -5.36 -3.09 24.37
N GLU A 47 -4.78 -4.10 23.70
CA GLU A 47 -3.34 -4.29 23.55
C GLU A 47 -2.78 -3.22 22.61
N ALA A 48 -2.71 -2.00 23.11
CA ALA A 48 -1.90 -0.98 22.49
C ALA A 48 -0.44 -1.28 22.83
N GLN A 49 0.38 -1.54 21.82
CA GLN A 49 1.82 -1.47 21.97
C GLN A 49 2.17 -0.01 22.27
N HIS A 50 2.30 0.30 23.55
CA HIS A 50 2.72 1.63 23.98
C HIS A 50 4.19 1.81 23.60
N VAL A 51 4.47 2.82 22.80
CA VAL A 51 5.85 3.17 22.47
C VAL A 51 6.49 3.78 23.71
N GLU A 52 7.50 3.11 24.24
CA GLU A 52 8.28 3.63 25.36
C GLU A 52 9.27 4.67 24.84
N TRP A 53 9.01 5.95 25.12
CA TRP A 53 9.77 7.06 24.54
C TRP A 53 11.27 7.02 24.84
N SER A 54 11.64 6.49 26.02
CA SER A 54 13.03 6.27 26.45
C SER A 54 13.82 5.32 25.54
N LYS A 55 13.13 4.43 24.82
CA LYS A 55 13.73 3.43 23.92
C LYS A 55 13.88 3.93 22.48
N ILE A 56 13.37 5.11 22.15
CA ILE A 56 13.48 5.69 20.82
C ILE A 56 14.88 6.27 20.64
N GLN A 57 15.52 5.94 19.53
CA GLN A 57 16.85 6.43 19.16
C GLN A 57 16.82 6.93 17.72
N THR A 58 17.68 7.91 17.41
CA THR A 58 17.87 8.36 16.02
C THR A 58 18.46 7.21 15.20
N PRO A 59 17.85 6.85 14.05
CA PRO A 59 18.43 5.85 13.17
C PRO A 59 19.83 6.27 12.72
N THR A 60 20.72 5.30 12.54
CA THR A 60 22.06 5.56 12.01
C THR A 60 22.03 5.61 10.48
N ASP A 61 23.11 6.12 9.88
CA ASP A 61 23.26 6.22 8.42
C ASP A 61 23.36 4.83 7.75
N GLU A 62 23.55 3.76 8.51
CA GLU A 62 23.43 2.39 7.99
C GLU A 62 21.97 1.90 7.92
N VAL A 63 21.09 2.43 8.78
CA VAL A 63 19.66 2.09 8.82
C VAL A 63 18.87 2.98 7.87
N VAL A 64 19.19 4.27 7.83
CA VAL A 64 18.61 5.26 6.92
C VAL A 64 19.73 5.82 6.06
N VAL A 65 20.07 5.09 5.01
CA VAL A 65 21.20 5.39 4.12
C VAL A 65 20.95 6.68 3.32
N PRO A 66 21.86 7.68 3.37
CA PRO A 66 21.77 8.88 2.55
C PRO A 66 21.80 8.55 1.05
N TYR A 67 20.91 9.14 0.25
CA TYR A 67 20.78 8.85 -1.18
C TYR A 67 22.09 9.07 -1.95
N ASP A 68 22.81 10.15 -1.67
CA ASP A 68 24.06 10.51 -2.36
C ASP A 68 25.21 9.54 -2.06
N SER A 69 25.06 8.67 -1.05
CA SER A 69 26.04 7.62 -0.72
C SER A 69 25.81 6.31 -1.47
N LEU A 70 24.67 6.16 -2.15
CA LEU A 70 24.34 4.97 -2.91
C LEU A 70 25.26 4.82 -4.13
N ALA A 71 25.61 3.57 -4.45
CA ALA A 71 26.37 3.29 -5.66
C ALA A 71 25.61 3.79 -6.90
N PRO A 72 26.30 4.39 -7.89
CA PRO A 72 25.67 4.84 -9.10
C PRO A 72 25.09 3.67 -9.88
N THR A 73 24.10 3.97 -10.72
CA THR A 73 23.51 2.97 -11.62
C THR A 73 24.59 2.34 -12.50
N PRO A 74 24.58 1.00 -12.70
CA PRO A 74 25.52 0.35 -13.60
C PRO A 74 25.48 0.95 -15.01
N GLU A 75 26.65 1.15 -15.62
CA GLU A 75 26.77 1.73 -16.97
C GLU A 75 26.30 0.74 -18.07
N GLY A 76 26.25 -0.55 -17.77
CA GLY A 76 25.88 -1.60 -18.70
C GLY A 76 24.37 -1.81 -18.82
N SER A 77 23.82 -1.62 -20.03
CA SER A 77 22.40 -1.85 -20.32
C SER A 77 21.89 -3.25 -19.93
N SER A 78 22.76 -4.27 -19.99
CA SER A 78 22.42 -5.64 -19.59
C SER A 78 22.21 -5.80 -18.09
N GLU A 79 22.96 -5.08 -17.25
CA GLU A 79 22.85 -5.21 -15.79
C GLU A 79 21.62 -4.47 -15.27
N VAL A 80 21.38 -3.26 -15.80
CA VAL A 80 20.14 -2.49 -15.54
C VAL A 80 18.91 -3.32 -15.93
N LYS A 81 18.95 -3.98 -17.10
CA LYS A 81 17.88 -4.87 -17.53
C LYS A 81 17.62 -6.00 -16.54
N ASN A 82 18.66 -6.69 -16.07
CA ASN A 82 18.51 -7.78 -15.09
C ASN A 82 17.91 -7.32 -13.75
N LEU A 83 18.13 -6.05 -13.36
CA LEU A 83 17.51 -5.46 -12.18
C LEU A 83 16.03 -5.14 -12.45
N LEU A 84 15.72 -4.54 -13.61
CA LEU A 84 14.34 -4.22 -14.01
C LEU A 84 13.47 -5.46 -14.20
N ASP A 85 14.04 -6.57 -14.68
CA ASP A 85 13.35 -7.85 -14.83
C ASP A 85 12.89 -8.44 -13.48
N LYS A 86 13.42 -7.95 -12.36
CA LYS A 86 13.03 -8.33 -10.99
C LYS A 86 12.16 -7.28 -10.29
N LEU A 87 11.93 -6.13 -10.93
CA LEU A 87 11.25 -4.99 -10.32
C LEU A 87 9.74 -5.02 -10.59
N VAL A 88 8.95 -4.85 -9.53
CA VAL A 88 7.52 -4.57 -9.62
C VAL A 88 7.24 -3.18 -9.07
N VAL A 89 6.51 -2.37 -9.84
CA VAL A 89 6.04 -1.05 -9.45
C VAL A 89 4.58 -1.14 -9.00
N LEU A 90 4.35 -0.90 -7.71
CA LEU A 90 3.02 -0.88 -7.12
C LEU A 90 2.59 0.56 -6.86
N LYS A 91 1.36 0.90 -7.26
CA LYS A 91 0.74 2.20 -6.95
C LYS A 91 -0.54 1.98 -6.15
N LEU A 92 -0.61 2.61 -4.99
CA LEU A 92 -1.79 2.62 -4.13
C LEU A 92 -2.84 3.56 -4.71
N ASN A 93 -4.02 3.03 -5.04
CA ASN A 93 -5.09 3.76 -5.73
C ASN A 93 -6.45 3.71 -5.02
N GLY A 94 -6.49 3.32 -3.74
CA GLY A 94 -7.74 3.34 -2.95
C GLY A 94 -8.23 4.75 -2.57
N GLY A 95 -7.43 5.80 -2.83
CA GLY A 95 -7.76 7.17 -2.48
C GLY A 95 -8.72 7.83 -3.46
N LEU A 96 -9.79 8.44 -2.94
CA LEU A 96 -10.75 9.22 -3.73
C LEU A 96 -10.35 10.69 -3.84
N GLY A 97 -10.75 11.33 -4.95
CA GLY A 97 -10.55 12.75 -5.22
C GLY A 97 -11.53 13.69 -4.52
N THR A 98 -12.25 13.23 -3.51
CA THR A 98 -13.36 13.97 -2.87
C THR A 98 -12.92 15.27 -2.24
N THR A 99 -11.72 15.33 -1.65
CA THR A 99 -11.13 16.58 -1.12
C THR A 99 -10.91 17.64 -2.22
N MET A 100 -10.81 17.23 -3.48
CA MET A 100 -10.66 18.12 -4.64
C MET A 100 -11.99 18.32 -5.41
N GLY A 101 -13.13 17.87 -4.85
CA GLY A 101 -14.44 18.01 -5.49
C GLY A 101 -14.72 17.02 -6.61
N CYS A 102 -13.89 16.00 -6.79
CA CYS A 102 -14.06 14.98 -7.84
C CYS A 102 -14.81 13.74 -7.31
N THR A 103 -15.58 13.08 -8.18
CA THR A 103 -16.43 11.93 -7.84
C THR A 103 -15.80 10.57 -8.21
N GLY A 104 -14.48 10.45 -8.19
CA GLY A 104 -13.77 9.22 -8.57
C GLY A 104 -12.39 9.06 -7.90
N PRO A 105 -11.63 8.03 -8.30
CA PRO A 105 -10.26 7.82 -7.83
C PRO A 105 -9.39 9.04 -8.07
N LYS A 106 -8.44 9.31 -7.18
CA LYS A 106 -7.53 10.44 -7.33
C LYS A 106 -6.62 10.29 -8.57
N SER A 107 -6.36 9.06 -9.00
CA SER A 107 -5.49 8.75 -10.15
C SER A 107 -6.04 9.17 -11.50
N VAL A 108 -7.36 9.28 -11.67
CA VAL A 108 -8.01 9.64 -12.94
C VAL A 108 -8.21 11.15 -13.11
N ILE A 109 -7.67 11.94 -12.18
CA ILE A 109 -7.74 13.39 -12.24
C ILE A 109 -6.68 13.89 -13.22
N GLU A 110 -7.09 14.75 -14.14
CA GLU A 110 -6.20 15.43 -15.07
C GLU A 110 -5.20 16.33 -14.33
N VAL A 111 -3.92 16.19 -14.65
CA VAL A 111 -2.82 16.92 -14.03
C VAL A 111 -2.27 17.98 -14.98
N ARG A 112 -2.00 17.60 -16.23
CA ARG A 112 -1.48 18.51 -17.26
C ARG A 112 -1.76 17.97 -18.65
N GLU A 113 -2.03 18.87 -19.59
CA GLU A 113 -2.11 18.56 -21.02
C GLU A 113 -3.07 17.40 -21.36
N GLY A 114 -4.20 17.28 -20.66
CA GLY A 114 -5.13 16.17 -20.87
C GLY A 114 -4.71 14.84 -20.23
N LEU A 115 -3.56 14.78 -19.54
CA LEU A 115 -3.03 13.56 -18.93
C LEU A 115 -3.35 13.48 -17.45
N THR A 116 -3.87 12.32 -17.04
CA THR A 116 -4.14 11.99 -15.64
C THR A 116 -2.88 11.53 -14.90
N PHE A 117 -2.93 11.41 -13.57
CA PHE A 117 -1.84 10.79 -12.82
C PHE A 117 -1.53 9.38 -13.30
N LEU A 118 -2.56 8.59 -13.63
CA LEU A 118 -2.39 7.23 -14.11
C LEU A 118 -1.68 7.22 -15.48
N ASP A 119 -2.07 8.11 -16.40
CA ASP A 119 -1.43 8.22 -17.71
C ASP A 119 0.06 8.56 -17.58
N LEU A 120 0.39 9.54 -16.72
CA LEU A 120 1.78 9.93 -16.49
C LEU A 120 2.62 8.78 -15.93
N ILE A 121 2.07 7.96 -15.05
CA ILE A 121 2.77 6.79 -14.49
C ILE A 121 2.98 5.72 -15.56
N VAL A 122 1.95 5.43 -16.37
CA VAL A 122 2.06 4.47 -17.46
C VAL A 122 3.13 4.92 -18.46
N ILE A 123 3.11 6.19 -18.86
CA ILE A 123 4.11 6.77 -19.77
C ILE A 123 5.53 6.65 -19.19
N GLN A 124 5.73 6.94 -17.90
CA GLN A 124 7.04 6.79 -17.25
C GLN A 124 7.54 5.34 -17.32
N ILE A 125 6.67 4.38 -17.02
CA ILE A 125 6.99 2.96 -17.06
C ILE A 125 7.31 2.54 -18.50
N GLU A 126 6.48 2.92 -19.47
CA GLU A 126 6.73 2.62 -20.88
C GLU A 126 8.08 3.13 -21.37
N VAL A 127 8.43 4.39 -21.07
CA VAL A 127 9.72 4.98 -21.45
C VAL A 127 10.89 4.21 -20.84
N ILE A 128 10.80 3.83 -19.57
CA ILE A 128 11.85 3.05 -18.90
C ILE A 128 11.98 1.67 -19.54
N PHE A 129 10.89 0.93 -19.70
CA PHE A 129 10.95 -0.45 -20.19
C PHE A 129 11.29 -0.53 -21.69
N LEU A 130 10.82 0.41 -22.53
CA LEU A 130 11.20 0.48 -23.95
C LEU A 130 12.69 0.76 -24.14
N SER A 131 13.32 1.46 -23.21
CA SER A 131 14.75 1.80 -23.28
C SER A 131 15.67 0.61 -22.96
N PHE A 132 15.17 -0.42 -22.27
CA PHE A 132 15.99 -1.55 -21.78
C PHE A 132 15.48 -2.95 -22.16
N VAL A 133 14.21 -3.11 -22.56
CA VAL A 133 13.56 -4.41 -22.83
C VAL A 133 12.76 -4.35 -24.14
N LYS A 134 12.80 -5.42 -24.95
CA LYS A 134 11.86 -5.60 -26.08
C LYS A 134 10.46 -5.76 -25.51
N PHE A 135 9.61 -4.76 -25.76
CA PHE A 135 8.32 -4.59 -25.11
C PHE A 135 7.25 -5.56 -25.65
N SER A 136 6.51 -6.17 -24.73
CA SER A 136 5.24 -6.86 -25.00
C SER A 136 4.24 -6.47 -23.92
N ILE A 137 2.99 -6.18 -24.31
CA ILE A 137 1.91 -5.67 -23.46
C ILE A 137 1.66 -6.58 -22.23
N SER A 138 1.89 -7.89 -22.36
CA SER A 138 1.75 -8.84 -21.24
C SER A 138 2.74 -8.59 -20.09
N THR A 139 3.87 -7.94 -20.35
CA THR A 139 4.92 -7.65 -19.36
C THR A 139 4.52 -6.48 -18.46
N LEU A 140 3.75 -5.52 -18.97
CA LEU A 140 3.32 -4.35 -18.21
C LEU A 140 2.36 -4.73 -17.08
N HIS A 141 1.46 -5.69 -17.33
CA HIS A 141 0.51 -6.17 -16.32
C HIS A 141 1.18 -6.92 -15.15
N LEU A 142 2.35 -7.51 -15.37
CA LEU A 142 3.09 -8.23 -14.33
C LEU A 142 3.93 -7.26 -13.47
N ASN A 143 4.46 -6.20 -14.08
CA ASN A 143 5.34 -5.24 -13.41
C ASN A 143 4.62 -3.99 -12.89
N PHE A 144 3.37 -3.75 -13.29
CA PHE A 144 2.56 -2.64 -12.80
C PHE A 144 1.27 -3.16 -12.15
N LEU A 145 1.22 -3.09 -10.82
CA LEU A 145 0.02 -3.43 -10.06
C LEU A 145 -0.62 -2.16 -9.50
N LEU A 146 -1.83 -1.89 -9.98
CA LEU A 146 -2.71 -0.90 -9.40
C LEU A 146 -3.58 -1.58 -8.34
N MET A 147 -3.28 -1.35 -7.06
CA MET A 147 -4.14 -1.86 -5.98
C MET A 147 -5.25 -0.84 -5.71
N THR A 148 -6.49 -1.25 -5.96
CA THR A 148 -7.72 -0.57 -5.56
C THR A 148 -8.14 -1.00 -4.17
#